data_AF-A0A7J3VT88-F1
#
_entry.id   AF-A0A7J3VT88-F1
#
_cell.length_a   1.000
_cell.length_b   1.000
_cell.length_c   1.000
_cell.angle_alpha   90.00
_cell.angle_beta   90.00
_cell.angle_gamma   90.00
#
_symmetry.space_group_name_H-M   'P 1'
#
loop_
_entity.id
_entity.type
_entity.pdbx_description
1 polymer ?
#
loop_
_entity_poly.entity_id
_entity_poly.type
_entity_poly.pdbx_seq_one_letter_code
_entity_poly.pdbx_strand_id
1 'polypeptide(L)'
;SQGYALAQAGGGLTLMLLAGAVGMVSAGVMASRMGKRRVVMMLLLSSTMFAYLTAITQPQYVLVPVSLFGLVALAAHPLLVAISHDMLPNNLGFASALIYGFTFGMVNVVVPMIGLAMDVYGYAPVFTVVAFLPLVSAALVSRLPASKVSLSTAN
;
A
#
# COMPACT_ATOMS: atom_id res chain seq x y z
N SER A 1 -2.60 -24.89 29.54
CA SER A 1 -1.34 -24.29 29.04
C SER A 1 -1.51 -23.40 27.79
N GLN A 2 -2.72 -22.93 27.45
CA GLN A 2 -2.99 -22.05 26.28
C GLN A 2 -2.65 -20.54 26.51
N GLY A 3 -2.19 -20.15 27.71
CA GLY A 3 -1.93 -18.75 28.06
C GLY A 3 -0.61 -18.17 27.49
N TYR A 4 0.40 -19.00 27.23
CA TYR A 4 1.68 -18.54 26.67
C TYR A 4 1.58 -18.18 25.18
N ALA A 5 0.63 -18.77 24.45
CA ALA A 5 0.36 -18.45 23.04
C ALA A 5 -0.25 -17.05 22.87
N LEU A 6 -1.08 -16.59 23.82
CA LEU A 6 -1.66 -15.23 23.79
C LEU A 6 -0.60 -14.15 24.01
N ALA A 7 0.35 -14.38 24.92
CA ALA A 7 1.43 -13.44 25.19
C ALA A 7 2.40 -13.33 24.00
N GLN A 8 2.72 -14.46 23.33
CA GLN A 8 3.53 -14.44 22.11
C GLN A 8 2.78 -13.85 20.91
N ALA A 9 1.48 -14.13 20.77
CA ALA A 9 0.64 -13.50 19.76
C ALA A 9 0.53 -11.99 19.98
N GLY A 10 0.34 -11.55 21.22
CA GLY A 10 0.31 -10.13 21.60
C GLY A 10 1.66 -9.44 21.38
N GLY A 11 2.78 -10.11 21.72
CA GLY A 11 4.13 -9.61 21.45
C GLY A 11 4.41 -9.48 19.95
N GLY A 12 4.04 -10.48 19.15
CA GLY A 12 4.17 -10.45 17.69
C GLY A 12 3.34 -9.34 17.05
N LEU A 13 2.10 -9.15 17.48
CA LEU A 13 1.24 -8.05 17.03
C LEU A 13 1.85 -6.68 17.40
N THR A 14 2.35 -6.56 18.63
CA THR A 14 2.96 -5.31 19.11
C THR A 14 4.20 -4.97 18.28
N LEU A 15 5.09 -5.94 18.04
CA LEU A 15 6.27 -5.74 17.19
C LEU A 15 5.90 -5.38 15.75
N MET A 16 4.90 -6.04 15.17
CA MET A 16 4.40 -5.73 13.83
C MET A 16 3.83 -4.31 13.75
N LEU A 17 3.06 -3.88 14.75
CA LEU A 17 2.53 -2.52 14.84
C LEU A 17 3.64 -1.48 15.03
N LEU A 18 4.65 -1.78 15.86
CA LEU A 18 5.78 -0.88 16.13
C LEU A 18 6.66 -0.73 14.87
N ALA A 19 6.98 -1.84 14.20
CA ALA A 19 7.70 -1.83 12.94
C ALA A 19 6.92 -1.09 11.84
N GLY A 20 5.61 -1.31 11.75
CA GLY A 20 4.72 -0.59 10.84
C GLY A 20 4.70 0.91 11.12
N ALA A 21 4.59 1.31 12.39
CA ALA A 21 4.62 2.71 12.80
C ALA A 21 5.94 3.39 12.43
N VAL A 22 7.09 2.76 12.70
CA VAL A 22 8.41 3.27 12.33
C VAL A 22 8.53 3.39 10.81
N GLY A 23 8.05 2.40 10.04
CA GLY A 23 8.04 2.45 8.58
C GLY A 23 7.18 3.60 8.03
N MET A 24 5.98 3.80 8.58
CA MET A 24 5.08 4.88 8.18
C MET A 24 5.65 6.26 8.50
N VAL A 25 6.23 6.45 9.70
CA VAL A 25 6.87 7.71 10.09
C VAL A 25 8.06 8.00 9.18
N SER A 26 8.89 7.00 8.92
CA SER A 26 10.07 7.13 8.03
C SER A 26 9.66 7.50 6.60
N ALA A 27 8.62 6.85 6.06
CA ALA A 27 8.05 7.18 4.75
C ALA A 27 7.45 8.60 4.73
N GLY A 28 6.78 9.02 5.81
CA GLY A 28 6.22 10.35 5.99
C GLY A 28 7.29 11.45 6.05
N VAL A 29 8.39 11.23 6.77
CA VAL A 29 9.54 12.16 6.81
C VAL A 29 10.18 12.29 5.43
N MET A 30 10.33 11.19 4.71
CA MET A 30 10.81 11.19 3.32
C MET A 30 9.87 12.00 2.40
N ALA A 31 8.55 11.84 2.60
CA ALA A 31 7.51 12.55 1.86
C ALA A 31 7.53 14.06 2.10
N SER A 32 7.79 14.49 3.33
CA SER A 32 7.92 15.90 3.69
C SER A 32 9.16 16.56 3.10
N ARG A 33 10.26 15.81 2.90
CA ARG A 33 11.50 16.35 2.31
C ARG A 33 11.52 16.34 0.77
N MET A 34 10.95 15.31 0.14
CA MET A 34 11.03 15.12 -1.32
C MET A 34 9.71 15.44 -2.06
N GLY A 35 8.64 15.69 -1.31
CA GLY A 35 7.28 15.89 -1.80
C GLY A 35 6.49 14.57 -1.83
N LYS A 36 5.27 14.59 -1.26
CA LYS A 36 4.39 13.40 -1.14
C LYS A 36 4.21 12.66 -2.47
N ARG A 37 3.99 13.38 -3.57
CA ARG A 37 3.82 12.80 -4.92
C ARG A 37 5.05 12.02 -5.39
N ARG A 38 6.26 12.54 -5.15
CA ARG A 38 7.52 11.91 -5.59
C ARG A 38 7.77 10.61 -4.83
N VAL A 39 7.47 10.61 -3.53
CA VAL A 39 7.60 9.41 -2.68
C VAL A 39 6.54 8.36 -3.03
N VAL A 40 5.29 8.75 -3.27
CA VAL A 40 4.26 7.81 -3.79
C VAL A 40 4.69 7.21 -5.12
N MET A 41 5.24 8.00 -6.05
CA MET A 41 5.74 7.49 -7.33
C MET A 41 6.90 6.50 -7.16
N MET A 42 7.86 6.79 -6.28
CA MET A 42 8.96 5.86 -5.97
C MET A 42 8.45 4.56 -5.35
N LEU A 43 7.49 4.63 -4.43
CA LEU A 43 6.85 3.46 -3.84
C LEU A 43 6.11 2.64 -4.90
N LEU A 44 5.36 3.27 -5.80
CA LEU A 44 4.64 2.57 -6.87
C LEU A 44 5.59 1.95 -7.91
N LEU A 45 6.70 2.60 -8.24
CA LEU A 45 7.74 2.01 -9.10
C LEU A 45 8.40 0.79 -8.42
N SER A 46 8.79 0.93 -7.16
CA SER A 46 9.35 -0.19 -6.39
C SER A 46 8.35 -1.34 -6.26
N SER A 47 7.08 -1.03 -6.01
CA SER A 47 5.98 -1.99 -5.96
C SER A 47 5.80 -2.74 -7.28
N THR A 48 5.89 -2.04 -8.42
CA THR A 48 5.86 -2.66 -9.76
C THR A 48 7.03 -3.62 -9.96
N MET A 49 8.25 -3.19 -9.62
CA MET A 49 9.45 -4.03 -9.71
C MET A 49 9.31 -5.30 -8.87
N PHE A 50 8.86 -5.18 -7.62
CA PHE A 50 8.68 -6.34 -6.74
C PHE A 50 7.53 -7.25 -7.18
N ALA A 51 6.42 -6.69 -7.67
CA ALA A 51 5.32 -7.50 -8.17
C ALA A 51 5.70 -8.27 -9.45
N TYR A 52 6.48 -7.67 -10.35
CA TYR A 52 7.04 -8.38 -11.50
C TYR A 52 8.00 -9.49 -11.07
N LEU A 53 8.85 -9.21 -10.07
CA LEU A 53 9.73 -10.21 -9.48
C LEU A 53 8.93 -11.39 -8.91
N THR A 54 7.82 -11.13 -8.21
CA THR A 54 6.91 -12.17 -7.72
C THR A 54 6.31 -13.00 -8.85
N ALA A 55 5.93 -12.40 -9.98
CA ALA A 55 5.31 -13.11 -11.10
C ALA A 55 6.27 -14.09 -11.81
N ILE A 56 7.57 -13.76 -11.88
CA ILE A 56 8.59 -14.64 -12.50
C ILE A 56 9.19 -15.66 -11.52
N THR A 57 8.99 -15.47 -10.21
CA THR A 57 9.59 -16.32 -9.18
C THR A 57 8.76 -17.58 -8.96
N GLN A 58 9.43 -18.72 -8.83
CA GLN A 58 8.76 -19.99 -8.53
C GLN A 58 8.05 -19.93 -7.17
N PRO A 59 6.91 -20.62 -6.99
CA PRO A 59 6.05 -20.51 -5.79
C PRO A 59 6.78 -20.76 -4.47
N GLN A 60 7.86 -21.54 -4.49
CA GLN A 60 8.73 -21.83 -3.34
C GLN A 60 9.52 -20.62 -2.80
N TYR A 61 9.79 -19.58 -3.60
CA TYR A 61 10.54 -18.38 -3.19
C TYR A 61 9.70 -17.08 -3.19
N VAL A 62 8.40 -17.19 -3.45
CA VAL A 62 7.46 -16.06 -3.57
C VAL A 62 7.28 -15.27 -2.27
N LEU A 63 7.56 -15.87 -1.12
CA LEU A 63 7.36 -15.26 0.19
C LEU A 63 8.18 -13.97 0.39
N VAL A 64 9.42 -13.94 -0.13
CA VAL A 64 10.33 -12.81 0.00
C VAL A 64 9.85 -11.58 -0.80
N PRO A 65 9.61 -11.68 -2.12
CA PRO A 65 9.15 -10.53 -2.90
C PRO A 65 7.72 -10.09 -2.55
N VAL A 66 6.84 -11.00 -2.10
CA VAL A 66 5.51 -10.63 -1.56
C VAL A 66 5.63 -9.81 -0.28
N SER A 67 6.55 -10.19 0.62
CA SER A 67 6.77 -9.43 1.87
C SER A 67 7.27 -8.02 1.59
N LEU A 68 8.19 -7.86 0.61
CA LEU A 68 8.69 -6.56 0.15
C LEU A 68 7.58 -5.71 -0.49
N PHE A 69 6.75 -6.33 -1.35
CA PHE A 69 5.58 -5.66 -1.93
C PHE A 69 4.62 -5.18 -0.83
N GLY A 70 4.33 -6.02 0.16
CA GLY A 70 3.47 -5.67 1.30
C GLY A 70 4.01 -4.50 2.13
N LEU A 71 5.33 -4.46 2.37
CA LEU A 71 5.97 -3.37 3.11
C LEU A 71 5.83 -2.02 2.36
N VAL A 72 6.07 -2.04 1.04
CA VAL A 72 5.91 -0.85 0.19
C VAL A 72 4.45 -0.39 0.13
N ALA A 73 3.50 -1.33 0.04
CA ALA A 73 2.07 -1.04 0.04
C ALA A 73 1.58 -0.44 1.37
N LEU A 74 2.08 -0.94 2.51
CA LEU A 74 1.78 -0.38 3.83
C LEU A 74 2.35 1.04 3.97
N ALA A 75 3.55 1.29 3.44
CA ALA A 75 4.16 2.61 3.47
C ALA A 75 3.39 3.64 2.61
N ALA A 76 2.72 3.21 1.54
CA ALA A 76 1.93 4.10 0.67
C ALA A 76 0.57 4.52 1.27
N HIS A 77 -0.02 3.70 2.14
CA HIS A 77 -1.33 3.96 2.77
C HIS A 77 -1.46 5.34 3.43
N PRO A 78 -0.57 5.74 4.37
CA PRO A 78 -0.69 7.04 5.03
C PRO A 78 -0.51 8.21 4.06
N LEU A 79 0.29 8.07 3.00
CA LEU A 79 0.45 9.11 1.99
C LEU A 79 -0.83 9.32 1.16
N LEU A 80 -1.50 8.23 0.76
CA LEU A 80 -2.76 8.28 0.01
C LEU A 80 -3.87 8.97 0.82
N VAL A 81 -3.94 8.65 2.11
CA VAL A 81 -4.90 9.27 3.04
C VAL A 81 -4.59 10.75 3.21
N ALA A 82 -3.32 11.11 3.42
CA ALA A 82 -2.90 12.50 3.52
C ALA A 82 -3.19 13.30 2.25
N ILE A 83 -2.94 12.74 1.06
CA ILE A 83 -3.29 13.39 -0.22
C ILE A 83 -4.79 13.64 -0.31
N SER A 84 -5.60 12.68 0.14
CA SER A 84 -7.05 12.82 0.05
C SER A 84 -7.62 13.80 1.08
N HIS A 85 -7.01 13.91 2.26
CA HIS A 85 -7.30 14.98 3.23
C HIS A 85 -6.94 16.35 2.65
N ASP A 86 -5.80 16.47 1.97
CA ASP A 86 -5.40 17.70 1.28
C ASP A 86 -6.41 18.10 0.17
N MET A 87 -7.12 17.15 -0.45
CA MET A 87 -8.14 17.42 -1.47
C MET A 87 -9.50 17.86 -0.89
N LEU A 88 -9.82 17.47 0.34
CA LEU A 88 -11.10 17.77 1.02
C LEU A 88 -10.86 18.36 2.43
N PRO A 89 -10.16 19.51 2.54
CA PRO A 89 -9.69 20.04 3.83
C PRO A 89 -10.81 20.42 4.80
N ASN A 90 -11.98 20.78 4.29
CA ASN A 90 -13.12 21.17 5.13
C ASN A 90 -13.89 19.98 5.72
N ASN A 91 -13.71 18.76 5.20
CA ASN A 91 -14.50 17.58 5.58
C ASN A 91 -13.61 16.32 5.72
N LEU A 92 -12.68 16.34 6.67
CA LEU A 92 -11.73 15.24 6.91
C LEU A 92 -12.41 13.89 7.21
N GLY A 93 -13.54 13.92 7.93
CA GLY A 93 -14.32 12.72 8.25
C GLY A 93 -14.92 12.06 7.00
N PHE A 94 -15.49 12.85 6.09
CA PHE A 94 -16.05 12.35 4.83
C PHE A 94 -14.96 11.83 3.89
N ALA A 95 -13.83 12.56 3.79
CA ALA A 95 -12.69 12.14 2.99
C ALA A 95 -12.19 10.75 3.42
N SER A 96 -11.95 10.56 4.72
CA SER A 96 -11.48 9.28 5.28
C SER A 96 -12.50 8.16 5.05
N ALA A 97 -13.78 8.43 5.31
CA ALA A 97 -14.85 7.45 5.14
C ALA A 97 -14.98 6.99 3.68
N LEU A 98 -14.86 7.91 2.71
CA LEU A 98 -14.95 7.59 1.29
C LEU A 98 -13.77 6.75 0.82
N ILE A 99 -12.53 7.14 1.16
CA ILE A 99 -11.34 6.41 0.73
C ILE A 99 -11.34 5.01 1.33
N TYR A 100 -11.47 4.89 2.65
CA TYR A 100 -11.40 3.60 3.32
C TYR A 100 -12.62 2.75 3.01
N GLY A 101 -13.82 3.33 2.99
CA GLY A 101 -15.05 2.61 2.63
C GLY A 101 -15.01 2.07 1.21
N PHE A 102 -14.58 2.88 0.24
CA PHE A 102 -14.47 2.43 -1.15
C PHE A 102 -13.32 1.44 -1.34
N THR A 103 -12.15 1.71 -0.76
CA THR A 103 -10.97 0.83 -0.89
C THR A 103 -11.24 -0.53 -0.26
N PHE A 104 -11.65 -0.59 1.01
CA PHE A 104 -11.93 -1.86 1.67
C PHE A 104 -13.18 -2.55 1.09
N GLY A 105 -14.16 -1.78 0.61
CA GLY A 105 -15.30 -2.33 -0.13
C GLY A 105 -14.85 -3.07 -1.40
N MET A 106 -14.02 -2.44 -2.23
CA MET A 106 -13.46 -3.07 -3.43
C MET A 106 -12.54 -4.24 -3.10
N VAL A 107 -11.66 -4.11 -2.10
CA VAL A 107 -10.73 -5.18 -1.70
C VAL A 107 -11.47 -6.47 -1.34
N ASN A 108 -12.56 -6.38 -0.57
CA ASN A 108 -13.34 -7.57 -0.19
C ASN A 108 -14.03 -8.26 -1.36
N VAL A 109 -14.35 -7.53 -2.43
CA VAL A 109 -14.94 -8.11 -3.65
C VAL A 109 -13.85 -8.67 -4.57
N VAL A 110 -12.76 -7.92 -4.76
CA VAL A 110 -11.72 -8.24 -5.76
C VAL A 110 -10.79 -9.37 -5.28
N VAL A 111 -10.40 -9.39 -4.00
CA VAL A 111 -9.43 -10.39 -3.49
C VAL A 111 -9.94 -11.83 -3.65
N PRO A 112 -11.19 -12.18 -3.27
CA PRO A 112 -11.71 -13.53 -3.51
C PRO A 112 -11.81 -13.88 -4.99
N MET A 113 -12.16 -12.91 -5.86
CA MET A 113 -12.22 -13.13 -7.30
C MET A 113 -10.83 -13.44 -7.89
N ILE A 114 -9.78 -12.75 -7.42
CA ILE A 114 -8.39 -13.05 -7.80
C ILE A 114 -8.00 -14.45 -7.31
N GLY A 115 -8.36 -14.83 -6.08
CA GLY A 115 -8.11 -16.17 -5.55
C GLY A 115 -8.74 -17.27 -6.41
N LEU A 116 -10.03 -17.13 -6.76
CA LEU A 116 -10.71 -18.07 -7.66
C LEU A 116 -10.06 -18.09 -9.06
N ALA A 117 -9.60 -16.95 -9.56
CA ALA A 117 -8.87 -16.89 -10.82
C ALA A 117 -7.53 -17.63 -10.74
N MET A 118 -6.84 -17.59 -9.59
CA MET A 118 -5.61 -18.36 -9.39
C MET A 118 -5.86 -19.87 -9.39
N ASP A 119 -6.99 -20.31 -8.84
CA ASP A 119 -7.36 -21.73 -8.83
C ASP A 119 -7.66 -22.27 -10.25
N VAL A 120 -8.19 -21.41 -11.15
CA VAL A 120 -8.56 -21.78 -12.53
C VAL A 120 -7.42 -21.59 -13.52
N TYR A 121 -6.72 -20.45 -13.47
CA TYR A 121 -5.69 -20.07 -14.46
C TYR A 121 -4.27 -20.32 -13.97
N GLY A 122 -4.10 -20.68 -12.69
CA GLY A 122 -2.79 -20.88 -12.07
C GLY A 122 -2.12 -19.58 -11.60
N TYR A 123 -1.03 -19.76 -10.86
CA TYR A 123 -0.30 -18.69 -10.17
C TYR A 123 0.29 -17.62 -11.11
N ALA A 124 1.04 -18.04 -12.14
CA ALA A 124 1.85 -17.16 -12.97
C ALA A 124 1.07 -16.10 -13.77
N PRO A 125 -0.01 -16.44 -14.51
CA PRO A 125 -0.73 -15.44 -15.30
C PRO A 125 -1.46 -14.42 -14.43
N VAL A 126 -2.02 -14.85 -13.28
CA VAL A 126 -2.74 -13.95 -12.38
C VAL A 126 -1.78 -12.95 -11.72
N PHE A 127 -0.63 -13.41 -11.22
CA PHE A 127 0.37 -12.50 -10.64
C PHE A 127 0.97 -11.56 -11.67
N THR A 128 1.09 -11.98 -12.94
CA THR A 128 1.54 -11.08 -14.02
C THR A 128 0.55 -9.92 -14.20
N VAL A 129 -0.76 -10.20 -14.22
CA VAL A 129 -1.79 -9.14 -14.31
C VAL A 129 -1.76 -8.23 -13.08
N VAL A 130 -1.63 -8.80 -11.89
CA VAL A 130 -1.53 -8.02 -10.63
C VAL A 130 -0.27 -7.16 -10.62
N ALA A 131 0.83 -7.59 -11.25
CA ALA A 131 2.05 -6.79 -11.35
C ALA A 131 1.90 -5.54 -12.23
N PHE A 132 0.94 -5.51 -13.15
CA PHE A 132 0.65 -4.32 -13.96
C PHE A 132 -0.28 -3.31 -13.24
N LEU A 133 -1.03 -3.72 -12.22
CA LEU A 133 -1.93 -2.82 -11.47
C LEU A 133 -1.20 -1.63 -10.81
N PRO A 134 -0.04 -1.82 -10.14
CA PRO A 134 0.76 -0.73 -9.60
C PRO A 134 1.26 0.24 -10.68
N LEU A 135 1.53 -0.26 -11.90
CA LEU A 135 1.95 0.57 -13.04
C LEU A 135 0.81 1.47 -13.53
N VAL A 136 -0.41 0.92 -13.64
CA VAL A 136 -1.62 1.71 -13.94
C VAL A 136 -1.88 2.75 -12.85
N SER A 137 -1.69 2.37 -11.58
CA SER A 137 -1.81 3.29 -10.44
C SER A 137 -0.78 4.41 -10.51
N ALA A 138 0.47 4.12 -10.87
CA ALA A 138 1.52 5.11 -11.08
C ALA A 138 1.16 6.09 -12.22
N ALA A 139 0.61 5.58 -13.32
CA ALA A 139 0.14 6.40 -14.43
C ALA A 139 -1.02 7.32 -14.01
N LEU A 140 -1.97 6.85 -13.20
CA LEU A 140 -3.06 7.66 -12.66
C LEU A 140 -2.55 8.74 -11.69
N VAL A 141 -1.62 8.39 -10.78
CA VAL A 141 -0.97 9.35 -9.87
C VAL A 141 -0.14 10.39 -10.62
N SER A 142 0.40 10.04 -11.80
CA SER A 142 1.07 11.01 -12.67
C SER A 142 0.11 12.06 -13.23
N ARG A 143 -1.17 11.74 -13.41
CA ARG A 143 -2.19 12.68 -13.90
C ARG A 143 -2.83 13.51 -12.79
N LEU A 144 -2.60 13.19 -11.51
CA LEU A 144 -2.99 14.06 -10.41
C LEU A 144 -2.16 15.36 -10.45
N PRO A 145 -2.81 16.54 -10.58
CA PRO A 145 -2.13 17.83 -10.55
C PRO A 145 -1.43 18.00 -9.20
N ALA A 146 -0.13 18.25 -9.21
CA ALA A 146 0.68 18.48 -8.01
C ALA A 146 0.36 19.79 -7.26
N SER A 147 -0.69 20.51 -7.65
CA SER A 147 -0.78 21.96 -7.46
C SER A 147 -1.26 22.44 -6.10
N LYS A 148 -1.53 21.57 -5.10
CA LYS A 148 -1.83 22.02 -3.71
C LYS A 148 -1.19 21.16 -2.62
N VAL A 149 -0.04 20.53 -2.89
CA VAL A 149 0.68 19.68 -1.90
C VAL A 149 1.83 20.43 -1.21
N SER A 150 1.96 21.73 -1.45
CA SER A 150 2.83 22.64 -0.72
C SER A 150 2.04 23.91 -0.42
N LEU A 151 2.34 24.59 0.70
CA LEU A 151 1.71 25.80 1.26
C LEU A 151 0.70 25.59 2.41
N SER A 152 1.11 24.89 3.47
CA SER A 152 0.60 25.18 4.83
C SER A 152 1.71 25.03 5.87
N THR A 153 2.83 25.71 5.63
CA THR A 153 3.89 25.97 6.65
C THR A 153 4.40 27.42 6.58
N ALA A 154 3.55 28.36 6.16
CA ALA A 154 3.87 29.79 6.25
C ALA A 154 2.60 30.62 6.38
N ASN A 155 2.03 30.67 7.59
CA ASN A 155 1.65 31.91 8.28
C ASN A 155 1.21 31.59 9.71
#